data_AF-V2XHB8-F1
#
_entry.id   AF-V2XHB8-F1
#
_cell.length_a   1.000
_cell.length_b   1.000
_cell.length_c   1.000
_cell.angle_alpha   90.00
_cell.angle_beta   90.00
_cell.angle_gamma   90.00
#
_symmetry.space_group_name_H-M   'P 1'
#
loop_
_entity.id
_entity.type
_entity.pdbx_description
1 polymer ?
#
loop_
_entity_poly.entity_id
_entity_poly.type
_entity_poly.pdbx_seq_one_letter_code
_entity_poly.pdbx_strand_id
1 'polypeptide(L)'
;MASLAFLEKVSTPKFLDDRMKVELVYDRRSLVHHNVAPQGKSNLSPHDSREWLFDTKTPGYADAAVFAILNWLRSPAFRGLDAVFDEVKFSSVVKVLASTNVGVPRGLNTHNIIEAKAGDEAGKAIAATTFEPYEAAGFDEIMASWLGLARGDVVSIAPSQNYNAKDCSTVGSLVSLNCEEYCIKIQGNLGTFRCHFPIIGFTARNVEQPDKSFGTRDVYHLLVTFL
;
A
#
# COMPACT_ATOMS: atom_id res chain seq x y z
N MET A 1 58.57 10.18 11.02
CA MET A 1 57.91 9.83 9.74
C MET A 1 57.57 8.35 9.77
N ALA A 2 56.30 8.00 9.98
CA ALA A 2 55.81 6.63 9.83
C ALA A 2 54.37 6.70 9.33
N SER A 3 54.11 5.86 8.33
CA SER A 3 53.03 5.91 7.36
C SER A 3 51.67 5.52 7.94
N LEU A 4 50.65 6.32 7.60
CA LEU A 4 49.23 6.02 7.75
C LEU A 4 48.78 5.10 6.62
N ALA A 5 48.26 3.93 6.94
CA ALA A 5 47.41 3.13 6.07
C ALA A 5 46.35 2.45 6.93
N PHE A 6 45.20 3.12 7.10
CA PHE A 6 44.00 2.53 7.68
C PHE A 6 43.06 2.17 6.52
N LEU A 7 43.10 0.91 6.11
CA LEU A 7 42.12 0.33 5.19
C LEU A 7 40.95 -0.18 6.03
N GLU A 8 39.92 0.65 6.19
CA GLU A 8 38.66 0.20 6.78
C GLU A 8 37.82 -0.46 5.69
N LYS A 9 37.59 -1.76 5.83
CA LYS A 9 36.63 -2.50 5.00
C LYS A 9 35.24 -1.93 5.27
N VAL A 10 34.67 -1.24 4.29
CA VAL A 10 33.24 -0.92 4.25
C VAL A 10 32.48 -2.25 4.16
N SER A 11 31.94 -2.69 5.30
CA SER A 11 30.98 -3.78 5.36
C SER A 11 29.71 -3.33 4.67
N THR A 12 29.34 -3.98 3.57
CA THR A 12 28.00 -3.83 3.00
C THR A 12 26.95 -4.25 4.04
N PRO A 13 25.82 -3.53 4.17
CA PRO A 13 24.74 -3.98 5.01
C PRO A 13 24.15 -5.26 4.42
N LYS A 14 24.26 -6.37 5.17
CA LYS A 14 23.56 -7.62 4.87
C LYS A 14 22.06 -7.44 5.12
N PHE A 15 21.36 -6.83 4.17
CA PHE A 15 19.90 -6.91 4.07
C PHE A 15 19.53 -8.16 3.28
N LEU A 16 19.69 -9.32 3.89
CA LEU A 16 19.13 -10.61 3.47
C LEU A 16 19.34 -11.56 4.65
N ASP A 17 18.38 -11.55 5.58
CA ASP A 17 18.32 -12.52 6.66
C ASP A 17 17.84 -13.87 6.08
N ASP A 18 18.67 -14.89 6.25
CA ASP A 18 18.52 -16.29 5.81
C ASP A 18 17.43 -17.05 6.60
N ARG A 19 16.38 -16.37 7.10
CA ARG A 19 15.40 -16.94 8.04
C ARG A 19 13.96 -17.02 7.57
N MET A 20 13.65 -16.68 6.32
CA MET A 20 12.40 -17.12 5.69
C MET A 20 12.61 -18.39 4.87
N LYS A 21 12.90 -19.51 5.56
CA LYS A 21 12.50 -20.82 5.05
C LYS A 21 11.04 -21.04 5.39
N VAL A 22 10.15 -20.38 4.64
CA VAL A 22 8.76 -20.83 4.57
C VAL A 22 8.78 -22.01 3.61
N GLU A 23 8.89 -23.21 4.16
CA GLU A 23 8.56 -24.42 3.44
C GLU A 23 7.04 -24.38 3.19
N LEU A 24 6.64 -23.74 2.10
CA LEU A 24 5.33 -23.99 1.50
C LEU A 24 5.40 -25.41 0.92
N VAL A 25 5.16 -26.40 1.77
CA VAL A 25 4.77 -27.74 1.32
C VAL A 25 3.36 -27.61 0.75
N TYR A 26 3.29 -27.14 -0.49
CA TYR A 26 2.07 -27.20 -1.29
C TYR A 26 2.00 -28.62 -1.85
N ASP A 27 1.17 -29.46 -1.24
CA ASP A 27 0.85 -30.76 -1.80
C ASP A 27 0.10 -30.56 -3.12
N ARG A 28 0.85 -30.71 -4.23
CA ARG A 28 0.35 -30.54 -5.59
C ARG A 28 -0.58 -31.68 -6.04
N ARG A 29 -0.88 -32.66 -5.19
CA ARG A 29 -1.65 -33.86 -5.56
C ARG A 29 -3.10 -33.88 -5.11
N SER A 30 -3.61 -32.90 -4.36
CA SER A 30 -5.03 -32.90 -3.94
C SER A 30 -5.98 -31.99 -4.73
N LEU A 31 -5.48 -31.24 -5.72
CA LEU A 31 -6.31 -30.36 -6.56
C LEU A 31 -6.73 -30.96 -7.91
N VAL A 32 -6.52 -32.27 -8.10
CA VAL A 32 -7.05 -32.99 -9.25
C VAL A 32 -8.16 -33.90 -8.72
N HIS A 33 -9.37 -33.75 -9.26
CA HIS A 33 -10.60 -34.51 -8.96
C HIS A 33 -11.62 -33.88 -8.00
N HIS A 34 -11.98 -32.62 -8.25
CA HIS A 34 -13.41 -32.25 -8.18
C HIS A 34 -13.88 -31.78 -9.55
N ASN A 35 -14.18 -32.76 -10.41
CA ASN A 35 -15.11 -32.55 -11.53
C ASN A 35 -16.51 -32.35 -10.94
N VAL A 36 -16.78 -31.14 -10.45
CA VAL A 36 -18.15 -30.64 -10.40
C VAL A 36 -18.49 -30.28 -11.84
N ALA A 37 -19.10 -31.23 -12.56
CA ALA A 37 -19.77 -30.90 -13.80
C ALA A 37 -20.80 -29.80 -13.47
N PRO A 38 -20.79 -28.63 -14.13
CA PRO A 38 -21.80 -27.61 -13.92
C PRO A 38 -23.11 -28.12 -14.54
N GLN A 39 -23.89 -28.88 -13.77
CA GLN A 39 -25.30 -29.18 -14.03
C GLN A 39 -26.18 -28.00 -13.54
N GLY A 40 -25.77 -26.79 -13.91
CA GLY A 40 -26.49 -25.55 -13.68
C GLY A 40 -26.13 -24.62 -14.81
N LYS A 41 -27.12 -24.29 -15.65
CA LYS A 41 -26.99 -23.27 -16.70
C LYS A 41 -26.32 -22.05 -16.06
N SER A 42 -25.10 -21.74 -16.48
CA SER A 42 -24.41 -20.54 -16.03
C SER A 42 -25.24 -19.34 -16.47
N ASN A 43 -25.89 -18.67 -15.53
CA ASN A 43 -26.61 -17.41 -15.79
C ASN A 43 -25.66 -16.21 -16.02
N LEU A 44 -24.38 -16.45 -16.34
CA LEU A 44 -23.55 -15.43 -16.97
C LEU A 44 -24.06 -15.30 -18.40
N SER A 45 -24.91 -14.29 -18.58
CA SER A 45 -25.60 -14.00 -19.83
C SER A 45 -24.59 -13.93 -21.00
N PRO A 46 -24.83 -14.65 -22.11
CA PRO A 46 -24.04 -14.53 -23.34
C PRO A 46 -24.15 -13.14 -24.04
N HIS A 47 -24.74 -12.16 -23.36
CA HIS A 47 -24.98 -10.79 -23.80
C HIS A 47 -24.51 -9.76 -22.78
N ASP A 48 -23.49 -10.07 -21.97
CA ASP A 48 -22.90 -9.05 -21.12
C ASP A 48 -22.21 -7.97 -21.99
N SER A 49 -22.96 -6.94 -22.35
CA SER A 49 -22.52 -5.80 -23.16
C SER A 49 -21.75 -4.77 -22.35
N ARG A 50 -21.51 -5.04 -21.07
CA ARG A 50 -20.79 -4.13 -20.19
C ARG A 50 -19.34 -4.06 -20.64
N GLU A 51 -18.88 -2.84 -20.92
CA GLU A 51 -17.48 -2.56 -21.26
C GLU A 51 -16.59 -2.54 -19.99
N TRP A 52 -17.17 -2.11 -18.86
CA TRP A 52 -16.53 -1.99 -17.55
C TRP A 52 -17.30 -2.77 -16.49
N LEU A 53 -16.65 -3.13 -15.38
CA LEU A 53 -17.22 -4.01 -14.35
C LEU A 53 -18.58 -3.54 -13.81
N PHE A 54 -18.80 -2.23 -13.76
CA PHE A 54 -20.00 -1.60 -13.20
C PHE A 54 -20.89 -0.93 -14.26
N ASP A 55 -20.77 -1.31 -15.54
CA ASP A 55 -21.58 -0.73 -16.63
C ASP A 55 -21.48 0.82 -16.72
N THR A 56 -20.29 1.35 -16.44
CA THR A 56 -20.01 2.78 -16.50
C THR A 56 -19.65 3.22 -17.92
N LYS A 57 -19.60 4.53 -18.19
CA LYS A 57 -19.11 5.04 -19.50
C LYS A 57 -17.58 5.05 -19.61
N THR A 58 -16.90 5.03 -18.47
CA THR A 58 -15.44 5.10 -18.35
C THR A 58 -14.99 4.16 -17.23
N PRO A 59 -13.76 3.64 -17.26
CA PRO A 59 -13.26 2.78 -16.20
C PRO A 59 -13.25 3.53 -14.85
N GLY A 60 -13.64 2.84 -13.79
CA GLY A 60 -13.55 3.34 -12.42
C GLY A 60 -12.36 2.77 -11.65
N TYR A 61 -12.30 3.09 -10.35
CA TYR A 61 -11.25 2.58 -9.46
C TYR A 61 -11.28 1.05 -9.33
N ALA A 62 -12.47 0.45 -9.29
CA ALA A 62 -12.61 -0.99 -9.17
C ALA A 62 -12.13 -1.73 -10.42
N ASP A 63 -12.35 -1.16 -11.61
CA ASP A 63 -11.77 -1.64 -12.85
C ASP A 63 -10.24 -1.63 -12.76
N ALA A 64 -9.65 -0.49 -12.37
CA ALA A 64 -8.19 -0.38 -12.18
C ALA A 64 -7.63 -1.39 -11.17
N ALA A 65 -8.31 -1.62 -10.04
CA ALA A 65 -7.90 -2.57 -9.02
C ALA A 65 -7.88 -4.01 -9.54
N VAL A 66 -8.93 -4.43 -10.25
CA VAL A 66 -8.99 -5.77 -10.86
C VAL A 66 -7.94 -5.90 -11.96
N PHE A 67 -7.79 -4.89 -12.82
CA PHE A 67 -6.80 -4.94 -13.90
C PHE A 67 -5.36 -4.96 -13.40
N ALA A 68 -5.05 -4.26 -12.31
CA ALA A 68 -3.72 -4.30 -11.70
C ALA A 68 -3.35 -5.75 -11.32
N ILE A 69 -4.27 -6.48 -10.69
CA ILE A 69 -4.08 -7.89 -10.31
C ILE A 69 -3.97 -8.77 -11.55
N LEU A 70 -4.88 -8.63 -12.51
CA LEU A 70 -4.85 -9.44 -13.74
C LEU A 70 -3.57 -9.21 -14.55
N ASN A 71 -3.09 -7.97 -14.66
CA ASN A 71 -1.81 -7.67 -15.31
C ASN A 71 -0.62 -8.24 -14.53
N TRP A 72 -0.66 -8.20 -13.19
CA TRP A 72 0.38 -8.83 -12.37
C TRP A 72 0.43 -10.35 -12.57
N LEU A 73 -0.73 -11.01 -12.66
CA LEU A 73 -0.84 -12.44 -12.96
C LEU A 73 -0.36 -12.81 -14.37
N ARG A 74 -0.32 -11.86 -15.31
CA ARG A 74 0.31 -12.05 -16.64
C ARG A 74 1.83 -11.92 -16.60
N SER A 75 2.41 -11.49 -15.48
CA SER A 75 3.86 -11.35 -15.40
C SER A 75 4.55 -12.72 -15.50
N PRO A 76 5.78 -12.78 -16.04
CA PRO A 76 6.53 -14.04 -16.16
C PRO A 76 6.78 -14.79 -14.83
N ALA A 77 6.53 -14.14 -13.69
CA ALA A 77 6.61 -14.76 -12.37
C ALA A 77 5.55 -15.85 -12.16
N PHE A 78 4.41 -15.82 -12.87
CA PHE A 78 3.31 -16.77 -12.71
C PHE A 78 3.15 -17.69 -13.91
N ARG A 79 4.01 -18.72 -13.98
CA ARG A 79 3.96 -19.71 -15.07
C ARG A 79 2.70 -20.58 -15.00
N GLY A 80 2.12 -20.88 -16.17
CA GLY A 80 0.97 -21.79 -16.29
C GLY A 80 -0.39 -21.13 -16.13
N LEU A 81 -0.45 -19.80 -16.03
CA LEU A 81 -1.72 -19.05 -16.03
C LEU A 81 -2.18 -18.62 -17.43
N ASP A 82 -1.45 -18.96 -18.49
CA ASP A 82 -1.77 -18.56 -19.87
C ASP A 82 -3.18 -18.98 -20.29
N ALA A 83 -3.66 -20.13 -19.82
CA ALA A 83 -5.00 -20.64 -20.10
C ALA A 83 -6.12 -19.77 -19.52
N VAL A 84 -5.86 -18.98 -18.48
CA VAL A 84 -6.81 -18.02 -17.89
C VAL A 84 -6.93 -16.75 -18.75
N PHE A 85 -5.94 -16.52 -19.62
CA PHE A 85 -5.90 -15.40 -20.57
C PHE A 85 -6.10 -15.87 -22.02
N ASP A 86 -6.70 -17.05 -22.21
CA ASP A 86 -7.10 -17.57 -23.52
C ASP A 86 -8.19 -16.67 -24.13
N GLU A 87 -7.85 -15.98 -25.21
CA GLU A 87 -8.76 -15.03 -25.87
C GLU A 87 -9.99 -15.70 -26.47
N VAL A 88 -9.91 -16.98 -26.86
CA VAL A 88 -11.06 -17.71 -27.40
C VAL A 88 -12.07 -17.99 -26.29
N LYS A 89 -11.58 -18.30 -25.08
CA LYS A 89 -12.43 -18.59 -23.91
C LYS A 89 -12.89 -17.34 -23.17
N PHE A 90 -12.03 -16.33 -23.08
CA PHE A 90 -12.22 -15.14 -22.24
C PHE A 90 -12.02 -13.83 -23.02
N SER A 91 -12.55 -13.78 -24.25
CA SER A 91 -12.35 -12.65 -25.18
C SER A 91 -12.65 -11.28 -24.55
N SER A 92 -13.73 -11.13 -23.77
CA SER A 92 -14.08 -9.86 -23.14
C SER A 92 -13.02 -9.40 -22.14
N VAL A 93 -12.53 -10.30 -21.27
CA VAL A 93 -11.50 -9.97 -20.27
C VAL A 93 -10.20 -9.59 -20.97
N VAL A 94 -9.78 -10.36 -21.99
CA VAL A 94 -8.56 -10.08 -22.75
C VAL A 94 -8.65 -8.76 -23.50
N LYS A 95 -9.80 -8.45 -24.12
CA LYS A 95 -10.03 -7.18 -24.83
C LYS A 95 -9.99 -5.99 -23.89
N VAL A 96 -10.63 -6.07 -22.73
CA VAL A 96 -10.63 -4.99 -21.74
C VAL A 96 -9.23 -4.80 -21.15
N LEU A 97 -8.49 -5.87 -20.86
CA LEU A 97 -7.08 -5.76 -20.47
C LEU A 97 -6.20 -5.15 -21.58
N ALA A 98 -6.53 -5.42 -22.84
CA ALA A 98 -5.83 -4.80 -23.97
C ALA A 98 -6.16 -3.30 -24.08
N SER A 99 -7.41 -2.89 -23.85
CA SER A 99 -7.85 -1.48 -23.93
C SER A 99 -7.28 -0.63 -22.79
N THR A 100 -7.11 -1.17 -21.59
CA THR A 100 -6.52 -0.44 -20.45
C THR A 100 -5.02 -0.16 -20.65
N ASN A 101 -4.36 -0.90 -21.54
CA ASN A 101 -2.98 -0.66 -21.94
C ASN A 101 -2.84 0.45 -23.01
N VAL A 102 -3.95 1.01 -23.51
CA VAL A 102 -3.93 2.03 -24.58
C VAL A 102 -3.58 3.42 -24.05
N GLY A 103 -3.71 3.66 -22.73
CA GLY A 103 -3.32 4.91 -22.07
C GLY A 103 -1.97 4.88 -21.35
N VAL A 104 -1.38 3.70 -21.16
CA VAL A 104 -0.02 3.53 -20.63
C VAL A 104 0.85 3.17 -21.83
N PRO A 105 1.52 4.13 -22.49
CA PRO A 105 2.23 3.85 -23.72
C PRO A 105 3.09 2.60 -23.59
N ARG A 106 2.88 1.59 -24.46
CA ARG A 106 3.64 0.32 -24.49
C ARG A 106 5.15 0.50 -24.80
N GLY A 107 5.66 1.73 -24.74
CA GLY A 107 7.08 2.12 -24.78
C GLY A 107 7.55 2.89 -23.54
N LEU A 108 6.72 2.97 -22.49
CA LEU A 108 7.16 3.33 -21.14
C LEU A 108 7.74 2.07 -20.47
N ASN A 109 8.89 1.56 -20.90
CA ASN A 109 10.17 1.97 -20.31
C ASN A 109 10.21 3.44 -19.83
N THR A 110 9.36 3.79 -18.86
CA THR A 110 9.14 5.11 -18.27
C THR A 110 10.34 5.69 -17.53
N HIS A 111 11.49 5.03 -17.55
CA HIS A 111 12.72 5.55 -16.94
C HIS A 111 13.11 6.94 -17.48
N ASN A 112 12.56 7.37 -18.62
CA ASN A 112 12.88 8.67 -19.22
C ASN A 112 11.82 9.78 -19.01
N ILE A 113 10.62 9.48 -18.48
CA ILE A 113 9.61 10.53 -18.19
C ILE A 113 9.58 10.90 -16.71
N ILE A 114 9.98 9.97 -15.84
CA ILE A 114 10.10 10.24 -14.40
C ILE A 114 11.56 10.53 -14.13
N GLU A 115 11.92 11.81 -14.08
CA GLU A 115 13.24 12.23 -13.60
C GLU A 115 13.40 11.73 -12.16
N ALA A 116 14.31 10.78 -11.97
CA ALA A 116 14.61 10.23 -10.66
C ALA A 116 15.28 11.32 -9.82
N LYS A 117 14.60 11.77 -8.77
CA LYS A 117 15.17 12.68 -7.77
C LYS A 117 15.75 11.91 -6.61
N ALA A 118 16.88 12.38 -6.08
CA ALA A 118 17.41 11.87 -4.82
C ALA A 118 16.43 12.13 -3.68
N GLY A 119 16.36 11.21 -2.71
CA GLY A 119 15.41 11.29 -1.59
C GLY A 119 15.49 12.60 -0.81
N ASP A 120 16.71 13.10 -0.54
CA ASP A 120 16.92 14.38 0.15
C ASP A 120 16.44 15.58 -0.66
N GLU A 121 16.60 15.54 -1.98
CA GLU A 121 16.11 16.60 -2.87
C GLU A 121 14.59 16.61 -2.90
N ALA A 122 13.96 15.45 -3.04
CA ALA A 122 12.51 15.30 -3.00
C ALA A 122 11.95 15.74 -1.63
N GLY A 123 12.59 15.33 -0.53
CA GLY A 123 12.18 15.71 0.81
C GLY A 123 12.27 17.21 1.07
N LYS A 124 13.35 17.86 0.63
CA LYS A 124 13.48 19.33 0.69
C LYS A 124 12.44 20.04 -0.17
N ALA A 125 12.18 19.53 -1.37
CA ALA A 125 11.16 20.09 -2.25
C ALA A 125 9.77 20.00 -1.60
N ILE A 126 9.40 18.85 -1.03
CA ILE A 126 8.12 18.66 -0.32
C ILE A 126 8.06 19.58 0.92
N ALA A 127 9.11 19.65 1.73
CA ALA A 127 9.13 20.48 2.93
C ALA A 127 9.01 21.99 2.61
N ALA A 128 9.43 22.42 1.43
CA ALA A 128 9.29 23.80 0.95
C ALA A 128 7.89 24.12 0.38
N THR A 129 7.05 23.11 0.14
CA THR A 129 5.69 23.33 -0.36
C THR A 129 4.77 23.91 0.71
N THR A 130 3.82 24.72 0.29
CA THR A 130 2.73 25.17 1.16
C THR A 130 1.72 24.05 1.33
N PHE A 131 1.39 23.73 2.57
CA PHE A 131 0.30 22.81 2.85
C PHE A 131 -1.04 23.42 2.48
N GLU A 132 -2.00 22.56 2.13
CA GLU A 132 -3.40 22.97 2.03
C GLU A 132 -3.89 23.57 3.36
N PRO A 133 -4.79 24.56 3.33
CA PRO A 133 -5.40 25.09 4.55
C PRO A 133 -6.09 23.98 5.36
N TYR A 134 -6.08 24.08 6.69
CA TYR A 134 -6.71 23.07 7.55
C TYR A 134 -8.23 22.99 7.31
N GLU A 135 -8.82 24.10 6.87
CA GLU A 135 -10.23 24.24 6.55
C GLU A 135 -10.62 23.45 5.28
N ALA A 136 -9.67 23.15 4.39
CA ALA A 136 -9.96 22.44 3.16
C ALA A 136 -10.28 20.95 3.41
N ALA A 137 -9.51 20.30 4.29
CA ALA A 137 -9.73 18.89 4.65
C ALA A 137 -10.77 18.71 5.77
N GLY A 138 -10.99 19.75 6.58
CA GLY A 138 -11.94 19.75 7.69
C GLY A 138 -11.47 18.97 8.92
N PHE A 139 -12.30 18.97 9.96
CA PHE A 139 -12.14 18.07 11.11
C PHE A 139 -13.52 17.67 11.60
N ASP A 140 -13.84 16.39 11.44
CA ASP A 140 -15.09 15.79 11.86
C ASP A 140 -15.00 15.45 13.35
N GLU A 141 -15.51 16.37 14.17
CA GLU A 141 -15.53 16.22 15.64
C GLU A 141 -16.36 15.02 16.10
N ILE A 142 -17.38 14.60 15.34
CA ILE A 142 -18.21 13.45 15.68
C ILE A 142 -17.38 12.17 15.51
N MET A 143 -16.71 12.05 14.36
CA MET A 143 -15.82 10.92 14.11
C MET A 143 -14.63 10.89 15.07
N ALA A 144 -14.03 12.05 15.34
CA ALA A 144 -12.97 12.20 16.33
C ALA A 144 -13.41 11.69 17.70
N SER A 145 -14.60 12.10 18.16
CA SER A 145 -15.20 11.65 19.42
C SER A 145 -15.40 10.14 19.46
N TRP A 146 -15.90 9.51 18.39
CA TRP A 146 -16.06 8.06 18.31
C TRP A 146 -14.74 7.30 18.38
N LEU A 147 -13.67 7.88 17.84
CA LEU A 147 -12.33 7.31 17.89
C LEU A 147 -11.56 7.68 19.18
N GLY A 148 -12.15 8.51 20.05
CA GLY A 148 -11.48 9.00 21.26
C GLY A 148 -10.29 9.92 20.96
N LEU A 149 -10.34 10.63 19.84
CA LEU A 149 -9.30 11.56 19.38
C LEU A 149 -9.81 12.99 19.43
N ALA A 150 -8.90 13.94 19.56
CA ALA A 150 -9.16 15.37 19.42
C ALA A 150 -8.15 16.04 18.49
N ARG A 151 -8.52 17.19 17.94
CA ARG A 151 -7.60 17.98 17.12
C ARG A 151 -6.40 18.41 17.96
N GLY A 152 -5.20 18.22 17.43
CA GLY A 152 -3.94 18.54 18.08
C GLY A 152 -3.32 17.36 18.84
N ASP A 153 -4.08 16.31 19.13
CA ASP A 153 -3.59 15.12 19.82
C ASP A 153 -2.34 14.55 19.16
N VAL A 154 -1.38 14.11 19.96
CA VAL A 154 -0.26 13.31 19.45
C VAL A 154 -0.76 11.88 19.27
N VAL A 155 -0.84 11.44 18.02
CA VAL A 155 -1.37 10.14 17.65
C VAL A 155 -0.32 9.28 16.95
N SER A 156 -0.42 7.97 17.15
CA SER A 156 0.30 6.93 16.43
C SER A 156 -0.67 6.29 15.43
N ILE A 157 -0.31 6.32 14.14
CA ILE A 157 -1.09 5.71 13.05
C ILE A 157 -0.35 4.49 12.54
N ALA A 158 -1.05 3.36 12.46
CA ALA A 158 -0.50 2.10 11.97
C ALA A 158 -1.53 1.30 11.16
N PRO A 159 -1.09 0.46 10.20
CA PRO A 159 -1.96 -0.51 9.55
C PRO A 159 -2.71 -1.41 10.55
N SER A 160 -4.00 -1.66 10.31
CA SER A 160 -4.89 -2.30 11.29
C SER A 160 -4.73 -3.83 11.38
N GLN A 161 -4.30 -4.50 10.30
CA GLN A 161 -4.34 -5.97 10.21
C GLN A 161 -2.98 -6.69 10.26
N ASN A 162 -1.85 -5.98 10.30
CA ASN A 162 -0.54 -6.61 10.26
C ASN A 162 0.09 -6.68 11.66
N TYR A 163 0.50 -7.88 12.09
CA TYR A 163 1.14 -8.11 13.40
C TYR A 163 2.44 -7.31 13.57
N ASN A 164 3.16 -7.02 12.48
CA ASN A 164 4.37 -6.19 12.48
C ASN A 164 4.09 -4.69 12.28
N ALA A 165 2.82 -4.29 12.10
CA ALA A 165 2.45 -2.89 11.83
C ALA A 165 2.67 -1.96 13.02
N LYS A 166 2.66 -2.51 14.25
CA LYS A 166 2.91 -1.73 15.47
C LYS A 166 4.33 -1.17 15.51
N ASP A 167 5.30 -1.89 14.94
CA ASP A 167 6.70 -1.47 14.88
C ASP A 167 6.97 -0.45 13.77
N CYS A 168 5.99 -0.20 12.90
CA CYS A 168 6.08 0.74 11.78
C CYS A 168 5.03 1.86 11.91
N SER A 169 4.68 2.25 13.14
CA SER A 169 3.71 3.32 13.35
C SER A 169 4.31 4.69 13.04
N THR A 170 3.49 5.57 12.47
CA THR A 170 3.86 6.96 12.22
C THR A 170 3.25 7.84 13.31
N VAL A 171 4.09 8.62 14.02
CA VAL A 171 3.65 9.47 15.13
C VAL A 171 3.69 10.93 14.73
N GLY A 172 2.61 11.65 15.03
CA GLY A 172 2.50 13.08 14.75
C GLY A 172 1.29 13.73 15.42
N SER A 173 1.17 15.04 15.29
CA SER A 173 0.01 15.79 15.80
C SER A 173 -1.15 15.70 14.81
N LEU A 174 -2.33 15.26 15.25
CA LEU A 174 -3.52 15.15 14.43
C LEU A 174 -4.04 16.53 14.05
N VAL A 175 -4.01 16.85 12.75
CA VAL A 175 -4.38 18.17 12.25
C VAL A 175 -5.66 18.20 11.44
N SER A 176 -6.02 17.08 10.81
CA SER A 176 -7.29 16.88 10.10
C SER A 176 -7.75 15.43 10.28
N LEU A 177 -9.07 15.25 10.30
CA LEU A 177 -9.75 13.97 10.37
C LEU A 177 -11.11 14.13 9.69
N ASN A 178 -11.40 13.34 8.66
CA ASN A 178 -12.72 13.29 8.03
C ASN A 178 -13.13 11.83 7.85
N CYS A 179 -14.16 11.53 7.06
CA CYS A 179 -14.62 10.16 6.85
C CYS A 179 -13.72 9.30 5.96
N GLU A 180 -12.75 9.89 5.27
CA GLU A 180 -11.87 9.21 4.31
C GLU A 180 -10.45 9.03 4.85
N GLU A 181 -9.93 9.98 5.63
CA GLU A 181 -8.53 9.99 6.05
C GLU A 181 -8.23 10.63 7.42
N TYR A 182 -7.09 10.23 7.97
CA TYR A 182 -6.36 10.92 9.01
C TYR A 182 -5.25 11.76 8.38
N CYS A 183 -5.05 12.99 8.85
CA CYS A 183 -3.88 13.78 8.50
C CYS A 183 -3.11 14.20 9.76
N ILE A 184 -1.84 13.84 9.83
CA ILE A 184 -0.94 14.21 10.92
C ILE A 184 0.18 15.13 10.44
N LYS A 185 0.56 16.08 11.30
CA LYS A 185 1.75 16.91 11.16
C LYS A 185 2.93 16.22 11.84
N ILE A 186 4.02 16.07 11.10
CA ILE A 186 5.26 15.45 11.58
C ILE A 186 6.41 16.43 11.38
N GLN A 187 7.34 16.45 12.33
CA GLN A 187 8.60 17.16 12.20
C GLN A 187 9.71 16.16 11.84
N GLY A 188 10.25 16.25 10.63
CA GLY A 188 11.43 15.50 10.19
C GLY A 188 12.68 16.37 10.13
N ASN A 189 13.81 15.75 9.79
CA ASN A 189 15.11 16.44 9.68
C ASN A 189 15.15 17.45 8.53
N LEU A 190 14.34 17.24 7.48
CA LEU A 190 14.27 18.11 6.30
C LEU A 190 13.17 19.18 6.40
N GLY A 191 12.32 19.13 7.43
CA GLY A 191 11.25 20.09 7.63
C GLY A 191 9.99 19.48 8.23
N THR A 192 8.91 20.25 8.17
CA THR A 192 7.58 19.78 8.55
C THR A 192 6.93 19.05 7.38
N PHE A 193 6.17 17.99 7.66
CA PHE A 193 5.40 17.25 6.67
C PHE A 193 3.97 17.06 7.15
N ARG A 194 3.05 16.90 6.20
CA ARG A 194 1.70 16.38 6.44
C ARG A 194 1.60 15.00 5.80
N CYS A 195 1.23 14.02 6.61
CA CYS A 195 1.06 12.65 6.17
C CYS A 195 -0.43 12.29 6.24
N HIS A 196 -0.96 11.85 5.11
CA HIS A 196 -2.34 11.45 4.93
C HIS A 196 -2.44 9.93 4.95
N PHE A 197 -3.38 9.40 5.71
CA PHE A 197 -3.62 7.97 5.85
C PHE A 197 -5.10 7.69 5.65
N PRO A 198 -5.48 6.77 4.74
CA PRO A 198 -6.88 6.40 4.59
C PRO A 198 -7.38 5.76 5.89
N ILE A 199 -8.64 6.02 6.25
CA ILE A 199 -9.26 5.38 7.42
C ILE A 199 -9.33 3.87 7.25
N ILE A 200 -9.67 3.43 6.05
CA ILE A 200 -9.77 2.00 5.74
C ILE A 200 -8.37 1.39 5.76
N GLY A 201 -8.17 0.41 6.63
CA GLY A 201 -6.92 -0.33 6.75
C GLY A 201 -5.90 0.29 7.71
N PHE A 202 -6.21 1.44 8.34
CA PHE A 202 -5.35 2.07 9.34
C PHE A 202 -6.12 2.37 10.63
N THR A 203 -5.37 2.41 11.73
CA THR A 203 -5.87 2.78 13.05
C THR A 203 -5.01 3.89 13.62
N ALA A 204 -5.65 4.91 14.16
CA ALA A 204 -5.01 5.97 14.93
C ALA A 204 -5.26 5.73 16.43
N ARG A 205 -4.24 5.96 17.26
CA ARG A 205 -4.34 5.89 18.72
C ARG A 205 -3.65 7.10 19.34
N ASN A 206 -4.25 7.68 20.37
CA ASN A 206 -3.60 8.69 21.18
C ASN A 206 -2.39 8.06 21.91
N VAL A 207 -1.22 8.69 21.81
CA VAL A 207 0.03 8.15 22.40
C VAL A 207 0.06 8.31 23.92
N GLU A 208 -0.64 9.31 24.44
CA GLU A 208 -0.66 9.63 25.88
C GLU A 208 -1.71 8.83 26.65
N GLN A 209 -2.70 8.25 25.96
CA GLN A 209 -3.69 7.39 26.60
C GLN A 209 -3.19 5.95 26.64
N PRO A 210 -2.80 5.41 27.82
CA PRO A 210 -2.47 4.01 27.94
C PRO A 210 -3.71 3.18 27.57
N ASP A 211 -3.56 2.30 26.59
CA ASP A 211 -4.63 1.47 26.06
C ASP A 211 -5.23 0.61 27.17
N LYS A 212 -6.45 0.96 27.63
CA LYS A 212 -7.17 0.23 28.69
C LYS A 212 -7.81 -1.07 28.17
N SER A 213 -7.78 -1.31 26.85
CA SER A 213 -8.57 -2.37 26.20
C SER A 213 -7.77 -3.61 25.80
N PHE A 214 -6.44 -3.54 25.82
CA PHE A 214 -5.56 -4.69 25.65
C PHE A 214 -4.72 -4.87 26.91
N GLY A 215 -4.88 -6.02 27.58
CA GLY A 215 -4.10 -6.37 28.76
C GLY A 215 -2.62 -6.07 28.55
N THR A 216 -2.09 -5.24 29.44
CA THR A 216 -0.68 -4.85 29.59
C THR A 216 0.28 -5.86 28.97
N ARG A 217 0.80 -5.54 27.79
CA ARG A 217 2.09 -6.04 27.32
C ARG A 217 2.94 -4.82 26.97
N ASP A 218 4.10 -4.81 27.60
CA ASP A 218 5.00 -3.68 27.75
C ASP A 218 5.26 -2.92 26.44
N VAL A 219 5.03 -1.60 26.48
CA VAL A 219 5.51 -0.68 25.46
C VAL A 219 7.00 -0.46 25.75
N TYR A 220 7.87 -1.15 25.01
CA TYR A 220 9.30 -0.86 25.05
C TYR A 220 9.53 0.53 24.44
N HIS A 221 10.00 1.46 25.26
CA HIS A 221 10.63 2.69 24.79
C HIS A 221 11.88 2.31 23.97
N LEU A 222 11.76 2.35 22.63
CA LEU A 222 12.93 2.28 21.76
C LEU A 222 13.58 3.67 21.73
N LEU A 223 14.58 3.86 22.60
CA LEU A 223 15.51 4.98 22.50
C LEU A 223 16.34 4.76 21.23
N VAL A 224 15.99 5.43 20.13
CA VAL A 224 16.82 5.43 18.92
C VAL A 224 17.95 6.43 19.12
N THR A 225 19.07 5.94 19.63
CA THR A 225 20.35 6.65 19.59
C THR A 225 20.93 6.47 18.18
N PHE A 226 20.97 7.54 17.39
CA PHE A 226 21.67 7.54 16.10
C PHE A 226 23.18 7.74 16.33
N LEU A 227 23.97 6.81 15.78
CA LEU A 227 25.38 7.01 15.40
C LEU A 227 25.44 7.11 13.87
#